data_AF-R7WGQ9-F1
#
_entry.id   AF-R7WGQ9-F1
#
_cell.length_a   1.000
_cell.length_b   1.000
_cell.length_c   1.000
_cell.angle_alpha   90.00
_cell.angle_beta   90.00
_cell.angle_gamma   90.00
#
_symmetry.space_group_name_H-M   'P 1'
#
loop_
_entity.id
_entity.type
_entity.pdbx_description
1 polymer ?
#
loop_
_entity_poly.entity_id
_entity_poly.type
_entity_poly.pdbx_seq_one_letter_code
_entity_poly.pdbx_strand_id
1 'polypeptide(L)'
;MLTIAEAVDATQTSESTIKRRLRSGAFPNAVRTADGKWMIPLGDLSAAGLRPGKMAKPDPVTPSNDRVRDLAAENAELRQRLAVAEALASERNRIIDVQQQMLRMLEARPVSALEPAAVPVAGPPPPVPAADGRAATGALARIRRRLLG
;
A
#
# COMPACT_ATOMS: atom_id res chain seq x y z
N MET A 1 25.55 -32.86 34.29
CA MET A 1 26.50 -31.87 33.75
C MET A 1 26.72 -32.20 32.29
N LEU A 2 26.86 -31.19 31.42
CA LEU A 2 27.04 -31.35 29.97
C LEU A 2 28.33 -30.67 29.52
N THR A 3 29.04 -31.26 28.59
CA THR A 3 30.13 -30.60 27.86
C THR A 3 29.59 -29.50 26.94
N ILE A 4 30.46 -28.67 26.37
CA ILE A 4 30.04 -27.66 25.39
C ILE A 4 29.33 -28.30 24.19
N ALA A 5 29.85 -29.43 23.68
CA ALA A 5 29.24 -30.14 22.56
C ALA A 5 27.86 -30.68 22.92
N GLU A 6 27.74 -31.34 24.07
CA GLU A 6 26.44 -31.84 24.55
C GLU A 6 25.45 -30.70 24.85
N ALA A 7 25.92 -29.55 25.32
CA ALA A 7 25.08 -28.37 25.54
C ALA A 7 24.61 -27.76 24.21
N VAL A 8 25.47 -27.73 23.18
CA VAL A 8 25.10 -27.35 21.80
C VAL A 8 23.99 -28.26 21.30
N ASP A 9 24.17 -29.57 21.42
CA ASP A 9 23.19 -30.54 20.95
C ASP A 9 21.87 -30.46 21.73
N ALA A 10 21.95 -30.31 23.05
CA ALA A 10 20.78 -30.22 23.91
C ALA A 10 19.99 -28.93 23.69
N THR A 11 20.64 -27.80 23.39
CA THR A 11 20.00 -26.48 23.30
C THR A 11 19.75 -26.02 21.86
N GLN A 12 20.28 -26.75 20.87
CA GLN A 12 20.27 -26.38 19.44
C GLN A 12 20.86 -24.99 19.16
N THR A 13 21.78 -24.54 20.01
CA THR A 13 22.49 -23.26 19.82
C THR A 13 23.90 -23.50 19.30
N SER A 14 24.52 -22.48 18.71
CA SER A 14 25.88 -22.61 18.20
C SER A 14 26.92 -22.69 19.32
N GLU A 15 28.02 -23.40 19.06
CA GLU A 15 29.16 -23.48 19.99
C GLU A 15 29.70 -22.11 20.38
N SER A 16 29.75 -21.17 19.43
CA SER A 16 30.13 -19.77 19.66
C SER A 16 29.20 -19.07 20.67
N THR A 17 27.91 -19.39 20.65
CA THR A 17 26.93 -18.85 21.61
C THR A 17 27.18 -19.38 23.01
N ILE A 18 27.42 -20.69 23.16
CA ILE A 18 27.75 -21.30 24.46
C ILE A 18 29.08 -20.74 25.00
N LYS A 19 30.13 -20.64 24.17
CA LYS A 19 31.41 -20.05 24.55
C LYS A 19 31.32 -18.56 24.91
N ARG A 20 30.50 -17.79 24.19
CA ARG A 20 30.23 -16.37 24.51
C ARG A 20 29.58 -16.24 25.89
N ARG A 21 28.59 -17.09 26.19
CA ARG A 21 27.88 -17.11 27.48
C ARG A 21 28.77 -17.57 28.64
N LEU A 22 29.67 -18.52 28.40
CA LEU A 22 30.74 -18.88 29.37
C LEU A 22 31.62 -17.67 29.69
N ARG A 23 32.11 -16.95 28.66
CA ARG A 23 32.95 -15.75 28.85
C ARG A 23 32.21 -14.61 29.55
N SER A 24 30.91 -14.48 29.36
CA SER A 24 30.09 -13.48 30.03
C SER A 24 29.62 -13.89 31.43
N GLY A 25 30.05 -15.06 31.94
CA GLY A 25 29.67 -15.54 33.28
C GLY A 25 28.20 -15.96 33.40
N ALA A 26 27.52 -16.26 32.30
CA ALA A 26 26.10 -16.64 32.32
C ALA A 26 25.84 -18.05 32.90
N PHE A 27 26.91 -18.81 33.18
CA PHE A 27 26.85 -20.15 33.77
C PHE A 27 27.69 -20.17 35.06
N PRO A 28 27.14 -19.73 36.20
CA PRO A 28 27.90 -19.51 37.44
C PRO A 28 28.48 -20.80 38.04
N ASN A 29 27.86 -21.95 37.78
CA ASN A 29 28.28 -23.27 38.27
C ASN A 29 29.01 -24.08 37.19
N ALA A 30 29.41 -23.46 36.08
CA ALA A 30 30.25 -24.12 35.08
C ALA A 30 31.67 -24.31 35.60
N VAL A 31 32.22 -25.51 35.46
CA VAL A 31 33.55 -25.88 35.96
C VAL A 31 34.41 -26.46 34.86
N ARG A 32 35.73 -26.32 34.99
CA ARG A 32 36.70 -26.90 34.06
C ARG A 32 37.26 -28.19 34.66
N THR A 33 37.12 -29.31 33.95
CA THR A 33 37.65 -30.62 34.36
C THR A 33 39.18 -30.63 34.27
N ALA A 34 39.83 -31.61 34.91
CA ALA A 34 41.26 -31.86 34.81
C ALA A 34 41.77 -31.93 33.35
N ASP A 35 40.96 -32.48 32.43
CA ASP A 35 41.25 -32.56 30.99
C ASP A 35 41.06 -31.23 30.24
N GLY A 36 40.80 -30.13 30.95
CA GLY A 36 40.61 -28.80 30.37
C GLY A 36 39.25 -28.58 29.68
N LYS A 37 38.34 -29.55 29.72
CA LYS A 37 36.97 -29.45 29.18
C LYS A 37 36.05 -28.67 30.14
N TRP A 38 35.12 -27.90 29.58
CA TRP A 38 34.08 -27.24 30.36
C TRP A 38 32.91 -28.19 30.60
N MET A 39 32.45 -28.23 31.85
CA MET A 39 31.22 -28.91 32.27
C MET A 39 30.22 -27.87 32.75
N ILE A 40 29.05 -27.85 32.12
CA ILE A 40 27.98 -26.90 32.35
C ILE A 40 26.77 -27.64 32.93
N PRO A 41 26.25 -27.25 34.10
CA PRO A 41 25.04 -27.86 34.63
C PRO A 41 23.80 -27.54 33.79
N LEU A 42 22.84 -28.47 33.78
CA LEU A 42 21.57 -28.29 33.09
C LEU A 42 20.79 -27.09 33.65
N GLY A 43 20.85 -26.90 34.98
CA GLY A 43 20.25 -25.77 35.67
C GLY A 43 20.75 -24.43 35.14
N ASP A 44 22.06 -24.28 34.95
CA ASP A 44 22.66 -23.06 34.41
C ASP A 44 22.23 -22.80 32.96
N LEU A 45 22.11 -23.84 32.13
CA LEU A 45 21.59 -23.71 30.77
C LEU A 45 20.14 -23.18 30.81
N SER A 46 19.30 -23.77 31.67
CA SER A 46 17.90 -23.32 31.83
C SER A 46 17.77 -21.92 32.42
N ALA A 47 18.61 -21.57 33.40
CA ALA A 47 18.64 -20.25 34.04
C ALA A 47 19.11 -19.16 33.05
N ALA A 48 20.00 -19.49 32.13
CA ALA A 48 20.39 -18.62 31.03
C ALA A 48 19.32 -18.53 29.93
N GLY A 49 18.14 -19.13 30.10
CA GLY A 49 17.05 -19.14 29.13
C GLY A 49 17.30 -20.04 27.92
N LEU A 50 18.31 -20.92 27.97
CA LEU A 50 18.44 -21.99 26.99
C LEU A 50 17.47 -23.09 27.37
N ARG A 51 16.86 -23.74 26.38
CA ARG A 51 15.94 -24.86 26.61
C ARG A 51 16.65 -26.16 26.26
N PRO A 52 17.43 -26.74 27.19
CA PRO A 52 18.04 -28.03 26.95
C PRO A 52 16.95 -29.10 26.90
N GLY A 53 16.84 -29.74 25.74
CA GLY A 53 15.82 -30.70 25.41
C GLY A 53 15.79 -30.83 23.90
N LYS A 54 15.69 -32.06 23.38
CA LYS A 54 15.56 -32.28 21.94
C LYS A 54 14.24 -31.65 21.48
N MET A 55 14.27 -30.42 20.97
CA MET A 55 13.28 -30.01 20.00
C MET A 55 13.45 -30.99 18.84
N ALA A 56 12.46 -31.82 18.57
CA ALA A 56 12.51 -32.70 17.41
C ALA A 56 12.84 -31.82 16.20
N LYS A 57 13.84 -32.22 15.40
CA LYS A 57 14.01 -31.59 14.08
C LYS A 57 12.64 -31.69 13.41
N PRO A 58 12.09 -30.62 12.82
CA PRO A 58 10.89 -30.74 12.02
C PRO A 58 11.10 -31.89 11.06
N ASP A 59 10.23 -32.90 11.09
CA ASP A 59 10.35 -34.01 10.17
C ASP A 59 10.42 -33.43 8.76
N PRO A 60 11.38 -33.87 7.92
CA PRO A 60 11.39 -33.45 6.54
C PRO A 60 10.08 -33.91 5.91
N VAL A 61 9.15 -32.97 5.74
CA VAL A 61 7.90 -33.22 5.03
C VAL A 61 8.28 -33.38 3.56
N THR A 62 8.57 -34.60 3.15
CA THR A 62 8.75 -34.92 1.73
C THR A 62 7.36 -34.86 1.09
N PRO A 63 7.05 -33.84 0.27
CA PRO A 63 5.76 -33.81 -0.39
C PRO A 63 5.67 -35.03 -1.34
N SER A 64 4.55 -35.72 -1.34
CA SER A 64 4.28 -36.75 -2.34
C SER A 64 4.42 -36.14 -3.74
N ASN A 65 5.04 -36.86 -4.68
CA ASN A 65 5.19 -36.40 -6.07
C ASN A 65 3.84 -36.06 -6.72
N ASP A 66 2.78 -36.79 -6.36
CA ASP A 66 1.42 -36.49 -6.81
C ASP A 66 0.95 -35.12 -6.31
N ARG A 67 1.21 -34.82 -5.03
CA ARG A 67 0.86 -33.51 -4.45
C ARG A 67 1.63 -32.37 -5.13
N VAL A 68 2.89 -32.58 -5.46
CA VAL A 68 3.70 -31.60 -6.20
C VAL A 68 3.12 -31.37 -7.59
N ARG A 69 2.71 -32.44 -8.29
CA ARG A 69 2.10 -32.34 -9.62
C ARG A 69 0.76 -31.60 -9.59
N ASP A 70 -0.09 -31.92 -8.62
CA ASP A 70 -1.39 -31.29 -8.46
C ASP A 70 -1.25 -29.79 -8.14
N LEU A 71 -0.35 -29.44 -7.22
CA LEU A 71 -0.05 -28.05 -6.90
C LEU A 71 0.57 -27.29 -8.08
N ALA A 72 1.36 -27.96 -8.91
CA ALA A 72 1.93 -27.35 -10.10
C ALA A 72 0.84 -27.05 -11.14
N ALA A 73 -0.12 -27.96 -11.33
CA ALA A 73 -1.26 -27.76 -12.22
C ALA A 73 -2.16 -26.61 -11.73
N GLU A 74 -2.49 -26.59 -10.43
CA GLU A 74 -3.27 -25.50 -9.82
C GLU A 74 -2.57 -24.15 -9.95
N ASN A 75 -1.25 -24.09 -9.71
CA ASN A 75 -0.48 -22.87 -9.89
C ASN A 75 -0.44 -22.39 -11.35
N ALA A 76 -0.37 -23.31 -12.31
CA ALA A 76 -0.39 -22.96 -13.74
C ALA A 76 -1.74 -22.35 -14.12
N GLU A 77 -2.83 -22.94 -13.65
CA GLU A 77 -4.18 -22.43 -13.88
C GLU A 77 -4.38 -21.05 -13.25
N LEU A 78 -3.98 -20.87 -11.99
CA LEU A 78 -4.10 -19.59 -11.29
C LEU A 78 -3.32 -18.49 -12.00
N ARG A 79 -2.10 -18.78 -12.47
CA ARG A 79 -1.30 -17.83 -13.25
C ARG A 79 -1.97 -17.46 -14.57
N GLN A 80 -2.58 -18.42 -15.25
CA GLN A 80 -3.32 -18.14 -16.49
C GLN A 80 -4.55 -17.25 -16.21
N ARG A 81 -5.32 -17.55 -15.16
CA ARG A 81 -6.47 -16.72 -14.77
C ARG A 81 -6.07 -15.29 -14.42
N LEU A 82 -4.96 -15.12 -13.68
CA LEU A 82 -4.42 -13.80 -13.36
C LEU A 82 -4.00 -13.04 -14.61
N ALA A 83 -3.26 -13.67 -15.53
CA ALA A 83 -2.83 -13.03 -16.77
C ALA A 83 -4.03 -12.54 -17.62
N VAL A 84 -5.09 -13.34 -17.71
CA VAL A 84 -6.33 -12.95 -18.42
C VAL A 84 -7.02 -11.77 -17.72
N ALA A 85 -7.12 -11.81 -16.39
CA ALA A 85 -7.74 -10.74 -15.62
C ALA A 85 -6.96 -9.41 -15.74
N GLU A 86 -5.63 -9.46 -15.70
CA GLU A 86 -4.75 -8.31 -15.87
C GLU A 86 -4.84 -7.71 -17.27
N ALA A 87 -4.90 -8.55 -18.30
CA ALA A 87 -5.11 -8.11 -19.68
C ALA A 87 -6.46 -7.40 -19.84
N LEU A 88 -7.53 -7.97 -19.28
CA LEU A 88 -8.86 -7.36 -19.32
C LEU A 88 -8.92 -6.04 -18.56
N ALA A 89 -8.29 -5.96 -17.38
CA ALA A 89 -8.22 -4.72 -16.61
C ALA A 89 -7.45 -3.63 -17.35
N SER A 90 -6.32 -3.99 -17.97
CA SER A 90 -5.51 -3.08 -18.78
C SER A 90 -6.30 -2.54 -19.97
N GLU A 91 -7.07 -3.39 -20.64
CA GLU A 91 -7.90 -2.97 -21.77
C GLU A 91 -9.05 -2.06 -21.34
N ARG A 92 -9.72 -2.37 -20.23
CA ARG A 92 -10.76 -1.49 -19.65
C ARG A 92 -10.21 -0.11 -19.31
N ASN A 93 -9.02 -0.04 -18.71
CA ASN A 93 -8.38 1.23 -18.39
C ASN A 93 -8.13 2.07 -19.65
N ARG A 94 -7.59 1.46 -20.73
CA ARG A 94 -7.40 2.16 -22.01
C ARG A 94 -8.72 2.70 -22.57
N ILE A 95 -9.79 1.91 -22.54
CA ILE A 95 -11.11 2.33 -23.03
C ILE A 95 -11.63 3.51 -22.20
N ILE A 96 -11.50 3.46 -20.87
CA ILE A 96 -11.91 4.54 -19.98
C ILE A 96 -11.13 5.82 -20.29
N ASP A 97 -9.81 5.74 -20.49
CA ASP A 97 -8.98 6.91 -20.80
C ASP A 97 -9.41 7.57 -22.12
N VAL A 98 -9.65 6.77 -23.17
CA VAL A 98 -10.14 7.27 -24.46
C VAL A 98 -11.52 7.92 -24.31
N GLN A 99 -12.44 7.29 -23.56
CA GLN A 99 -13.76 7.86 -23.29
C GLN A 99 -13.67 9.19 -22.54
N GLN A 100 -12.83 9.28 -21.51
CA GLN A 100 -12.61 10.50 -20.76
C GLN A 100 -12.04 11.61 -21.64
N GLN A 101 -11.08 11.29 -22.52
CA GLN A 101 -10.53 12.26 -23.46
C GLN A 101 -11.59 12.77 -24.45
N MET A 102 -12.42 11.87 -24.98
CA MET A 102 -13.52 12.24 -25.89
C MET A 102 -14.54 13.15 -25.20
N LEU A 103 -14.91 12.85 -23.95
CA LEU A 103 -15.82 13.70 -23.15
C LEU A 103 -15.21 15.09 -22.92
N ARG A 104 -13.91 15.19 -22.57
CA ARG A 104 -13.22 16.48 -22.42
C ARG A 104 -13.23 17.30 -23.72
N MET A 105 -13.05 16.67 -24.88
CA MET A 105 -13.11 17.36 -26.18
C MET A 105 -14.51 17.90 -26.49
N LEU A 106 -15.57 17.17 -26.13
CA LEU A 106 -16.95 17.60 -26.32
C LEU A 106 -17.33 18.73 -25.34
N GLU A 107 -16.86 18.66 -24.10
CA GLU A 107 -17.04 19.72 -23.09
C GLU A 107 -16.28 21.00 -23.44
N ALA A 108 -15.13 20.89 -24.11
CA ALA A 108 -14.35 22.02 -24.60
C ALA A 108 -14.97 22.75 -25.81
N ARG A 109 -16.22 22.45 -26.20
CA ARG A 109 -16.96 23.21 -27.21
C ARG A 109 -16.95 24.70 -26.81
N PRO A 110 -16.32 25.59 -27.59
CA PRO A 110 -16.23 26.98 -27.21
C PRO A 110 -17.62 27.58 -27.26
N VAL A 111 -18.03 28.21 -26.15
CA VAL A 111 -18.94 29.35 -26.23
C VAL A 111 -18.17 30.43 -26.98
N SER A 112 -18.14 30.34 -28.31
CA SER A 112 -17.89 31.51 -29.14
C SER A 112 -19.04 32.46 -28.88
N ALA A 113 -18.86 33.29 -27.86
CA ALA A 113 -19.66 34.49 -27.71
C ALA A 113 -19.47 35.28 -29.00
N LEU A 114 -20.56 35.31 -29.77
CA LEU A 114 -20.82 36.23 -30.86
C LEU A 114 -20.24 37.61 -30.51
N GLU A 115 -19.29 38.08 -31.31
CA GLU A 115 -19.08 39.51 -31.49
C GLU A 115 -20.43 40.17 -31.81
N PRO A 116 -20.90 41.19 -31.06
CA PRO A 116 -21.76 42.17 -31.66
C PRO A 116 -20.88 43.10 -32.49
N ALA A 117 -21.02 42.97 -33.80
CA ALA A 117 -20.45 43.86 -34.80
C ALA A 117 -20.57 45.34 -34.40
N ALA A 118 -19.44 46.05 -34.45
CA ALA A 118 -19.41 47.50 -34.41
C ALA A 118 -20.23 48.06 -35.58
N VAL A 119 -21.29 48.80 -35.28
CA VAL A 119 -22.05 49.57 -36.28
C VAL A 119 -21.40 50.95 -36.41
N PRO A 120 -20.87 51.37 -37.57
CA PRO A 120 -20.42 52.75 -37.76
C PRO A 120 -21.65 53.61 -38.07
N VAL A 121 -22.14 54.36 -37.09
CA VAL A 121 -23.20 55.36 -37.32
C VAL A 121 -22.54 56.71 -37.62
N ALA A 122 -22.54 57.08 -38.89
CA ALA A 122 -22.33 58.45 -39.35
C ALA A 122 -23.50 59.32 -38.86
N GLY A 123 -23.21 60.43 -38.16
CA GLY A 123 -24.22 61.26 -37.51
C GLY A 123 -24.93 62.26 -38.45
N PRO A 124 -26.04 62.88 -37.99
CA PRO A 124 -26.43 64.22 -38.41
C PRO A 124 -25.99 65.28 -37.35
N PRO A 125 -25.63 66.52 -37.76
CA PRO A 125 -25.24 67.60 -36.85
C PRO A 125 -26.44 68.17 -36.06
N PRO A 126 -26.20 68.92 -34.96
CA PRO A 126 -27.17 69.18 -33.91
C PRO A 126 -28.09 70.37 -34.20
N PRO A 127 -29.21 70.48 -33.45
CA PRO A 127 -29.42 71.70 -32.67
C PRO A 127 -29.83 71.44 -31.21
N VAL A 128 -29.16 72.15 -30.30
CA VAL A 128 -29.54 72.43 -28.89
C VAL A 128 -30.47 73.67 -28.85
N PRO A 129 -31.10 74.09 -27.72
CA PRO A 129 -31.34 73.44 -26.42
C PRO A 129 -32.79 73.64 -25.87
N ALA A 130 -33.15 72.98 -24.77
CA ALA A 130 -33.68 73.65 -23.54
C ALA A 130 -33.85 72.62 -22.41
N ALA A 131 -33.50 73.08 -21.20
CA ALA A 131 -33.22 72.29 -20.01
C ALA A 131 -34.45 71.96 -19.15
N ASP A 132 -34.13 71.24 -18.05
CA ASP A 132 -34.87 71.02 -16.80
C ASP A 132 -35.59 69.66 -16.74
N GLY A 133 -35.37 68.77 -15.77
CA GLY A 133 -34.43 68.74 -14.65
C GLY A 133 -34.75 67.51 -13.79
N ARG A 134 -33.70 66.76 -13.43
CA ARG A 134 -33.55 65.91 -12.23
C ARG A 134 -34.47 64.70 -11.95
N ALA A 135 -33.74 63.60 -11.69
CA ALA A 135 -33.94 62.54 -10.68
C ALA A 135 -35.03 61.48 -10.99
N ALA A 136 -34.65 60.30 -11.47
CA ALA A 136 -33.97 59.20 -10.77
C ALA A 136 -34.94 58.17 -10.17
N THR A 137 -34.52 56.91 -10.34
CA THR A 137 -34.74 55.73 -9.50
C THR A 137 -36.05 54.94 -9.58
N GLY A 138 -35.88 53.64 -9.88
CA GLY A 138 -36.65 52.55 -9.28
C GLY A 138 -37.66 51.91 -10.23
N ALA A 139 -37.26 51.06 -11.17
CA ALA A 139 -36.97 49.64 -10.94
C ALA A 139 -38.06 48.89 -10.13
N LEU A 140 -38.92 48.20 -10.89
CA LEU A 140 -39.26 46.78 -10.73
C LEU A 140 -39.36 46.22 -9.29
N ALA A 141 -40.57 45.79 -8.88
CA ALA A 141 -40.69 44.64 -7.96
C ALA A 141 -42.13 44.11 -7.83
N ARG A 142 -42.66 43.45 -8.85
CA ARG A 142 -43.71 42.41 -8.70
C ARG A 142 -43.39 41.39 -9.80
N ILE A 143 -43.00 40.15 -9.52
CA ILE A 143 -43.82 39.11 -8.93
C ILE A 143 -42.89 38.02 -8.39
N ARG A 144 -42.94 37.75 -7.08
CA ARG A 144 -42.53 36.47 -6.52
C ARG A 144 -43.77 35.84 -5.90
N ARG A 145 -44.03 34.59 -6.29
CA ARG A 145 -44.68 33.53 -5.50
C ARG A 145 -46.22 33.46 -5.51
N ARG A 146 -46.73 32.52 -6.32
CA ARG A 146 -47.82 31.57 -5.99
C ARG A 146 -47.90 30.59 -7.18
N LEU A 147 -47.64 29.28 -7.04
CA LEU A 147 -48.48 28.22 -6.46
C LEU A 147 -47.73 26.90 -6.83
N LEU A 148 -47.60 25.83 -6.04
CA LEU A 148 -48.40 25.29 -4.94
C LEU A 148 -47.52 24.66 -3.84
N GLY A 149 -48.06 24.73 -2.63
CA GLY A 149 -47.52 24.33 -1.33
C GLY A 149 -48.19 25.22 -0.30
#